data_AF-A0A5B1QHB2-F1
#
_entry.id   AF-A0A5B1QHB2-F1
#
_cell.length_a   1.000
_cell.length_b   1.000
_cell.length_c   1.000
_cell.angle_alpha   90.00
_cell.angle_beta   90.00
_cell.angle_gamma   90.00
#
_symmetry.space_group_name_H-M   'P 1'
#
loop_
_entity.id
_entity.type
_entity.pdbx_description
1 polymer ?
#
loop_
_entity_poly.entity_id
_entity_poly.type
_entity_poly.pdbx_seq_one_letter_code
_entity_poly.pdbx_strand_id
1 'polypeptide(L)'
;METRLSSSFTNSSRSLSSSSLKERFSKLSVTPLRPVAALQAHVEFVPSQIPRARRLQTTVVALWSTMIVNVSFIFLLLCSFPPLWPLLFPYVIWALYIDKAPENGGRLSPWFRSIRFWKYFAEYYPASFKKECDLPADRPYVFGYHPHGIIGMGAMATFATEATGFSRAFPGIKPHLLTLSSNFNMPLYREILLLLGVCSVSKQSCSNILKGGSGQAITIVVGGAAESLSARPGTADLTLRKRLGFIKVAIQHGADLVPVFSFGENDIYQQMPNEKGTTVYKLQKKFQNVFGFTLPLFHGRGMLNYNLGLMPYRRRIVSVIGRPIHVTQCDKPTIEQITAIQQAYIEELMRIWHTYKDEFARTRQRELSIID
;
A
#
# COMPACT_ATOMS: atom_id res chain seq x y z
N MET A 1 -32.05 69.06 -8.40
CA MET A 1 -31.44 68.22 -9.45
C MET A 1 -30.30 67.46 -8.80
N GLU A 2 -30.58 66.32 -8.17
CA GLU A 2 -30.63 64.99 -8.83
C GLU A 2 -29.27 64.67 -9.45
N THR A 3 -28.46 63.73 -8.95
CA THR A 3 -28.80 62.30 -8.88
C THR A 3 -27.82 61.55 -7.97
N ARG A 4 -28.36 60.64 -7.14
CA ARG A 4 -27.67 59.45 -6.64
C ARG A 4 -27.35 58.53 -7.82
N LEU A 5 -26.34 57.66 -7.72
CA LEU A 5 -26.48 56.24 -8.09
C LEU A 5 -25.32 55.38 -7.57
N SER A 6 -25.70 54.46 -6.69
CA SER A 6 -24.99 53.25 -6.28
C SER A 6 -24.92 52.21 -7.40
N SER A 7 -23.84 51.45 -7.51
CA SER A 7 -23.88 50.06 -8.02
C SER A 7 -22.74 49.27 -7.36
N SER A 8 -23.05 48.37 -6.41
CA SER A 8 -23.52 46.98 -6.59
C SER A 8 -22.37 46.00 -6.89
N PHE A 9 -21.84 45.40 -5.81
CA PHE A 9 -21.12 44.12 -5.86
C PHE A 9 -22.06 43.04 -6.45
N THR A 10 -21.75 42.56 -7.65
CA THR A 10 -22.45 41.41 -8.24
C THR A 10 -21.72 40.11 -7.87
N ASN A 11 -22.29 39.39 -6.90
CA ASN A 11 -22.03 37.97 -6.68
C ASN A 11 -22.47 37.19 -7.94
N SER A 12 -21.52 36.77 -8.78
CA SER A 12 -21.80 35.84 -9.87
C SER A 12 -21.80 34.41 -9.34
N SER A 13 -22.93 33.99 -8.77
CA SER A 13 -23.27 32.58 -8.59
C SER A 13 -23.46 31.95 -9.97
N ARG A 14 -22.40 31.33 -10.51
CA ARG A 14 -22.52 30.49 -11.72
C ARG A 14 -23.30 29.23 -11.37
N SER A 15 -24.62 29.25 -11.56
CA SER A 15 -25.41 28.03 -11.63
C SER A 15 -25.01 27.27 -12.90
N LEU A 16 -24.46 26.06 -12.71
CA LEU A 16 -24.18 25.15 -13.81
C LEU A 16 -25.53 24.59 -14.29
N SER A 17 -25.99 25.02 -15.46
CA SER A 17 -27.18 24.45 -16.08
C SER A 17 -26.96 22.98 -16.44
N SER A 18 -27.98 22.15 -16.25
CA SER A 18 -27.97 20.72 -16.61
C SER A 18 -27.65 20.47 -18.10
N SER A 19 -27.92 21.44 -18.97
CA SER A 19 -27.55 21.43 -20.38
C SER A 19 -26.03 21.45 -20.62
N SER A 20 -25.28 22.21 -19.82
CA SER A 20 -23.81 22.29 -19.90
C SER A 20 -23.12 20.97 -19.54
N LEU A 21 -23.69 20.23 -18.58
CA LEU A 21 -23.20 18.91 -18.18
C LEU A 21 -23.48 17.87 -19.26
N LYS A 22 -24.71 17.85 -19.82
CA LYS A 22 -25.09 16.89 -20.86
C LYS A 22 -24.24 17.04 -22.13
N GLU A 23 -23.88 18.27 -22.49
CA GLU A 23 -23.00 18.57 -23.62
C GLU A 23 -21.51 18.21 -23.35
N ARG A 24 -21.07 18.29 -22.09
CA ARG A 24 -19.74 17.80 -21.69
C ARG A 24 -19.66 16.27 -21.65
N PHE A 25 -20.74 15.60 -21.26
CA PHE A 25 -20.84 14.15 -21.28
C PHE A 25 -20.96 13.56 -22.69
N SER A 26 -21.63 14.25 -23.62
CA SER A 26 -21.68 13.80 -25.02
C SER A 26 -20.30 13.87 -25.70
N LYS A 27 -19.51 14.91 -25.40
CA LYS A 27 -18.11 15.06 -25.87
C LYS A 27 -17.12 14.06 -25.25
N LEU A 28 -17.46 13.40 -24.13
CA LEU A 28 -16.64 12.35 -23.52
C LEU A 28 -16.76 10.99 -24.22
N SER A 29 -17.67 10.84 -25.19
CA SER A 29 -18.04 9.52 -25.74
C SER A 29 -17.55 9.20 -27.16
N VAL A 30 -16.56 9.91 -27.70
CA VAL A 30 -16.06 9.61 -29.07
C VAL A 30 -14.54 9.69 -29.18
N THR A 31 -13.82 9.03 -28.27
CA THR A 31 -12.47 8.55 -28.62
C THR A 31 -12.54 7.04 -28.69
N PRO A 32 -12.47 6.42 -29.88
CA PRO A 32 -12.43 4.97 -29.97
C PRO A 32 -11.22 4.50 -29.17
N LEU A 33 -11.49 3.69 -28.14
CA LEU A 33 -10.44 2.93 -27.47
C LEU A 33 -9.82 2.07 -28.55
N ARG A 34 -8.59 2.38 -28.97
CA ARG A 34 -7.81 1.42 -29.76
C ARG A 34 -7.65 0.19 -28.85
N PRO A 35 -8.23 -0.97 -29.20
CA PRO A 35 -7.98 -2.16 -28.42
C PRO A 35 -6.47 -2.36 -28.40
N VAL A 36 -5.90 -2.53 -27.21
CA VAL A 36 -4.52 -2.95 -27.09
C VAL A 36 -4.47 -4.34 -27.71
N ALA A 37 -4.03 -4.41 -28.97
CA ALA A 37 -4.02 -5.63 -29.79
C ALA A 37 -3.22 -6.78 -29.15
N ALA A 38 -2.46 -6.52 -28.09
CA ALA A 38 -1.66 -7.50 -27.36
C ALA A 38 -2.44 -8.36 -26.34
N LEU A 39 -3.74 -8.14 -26.12
CA LEU A 39 -4.54 -9.01 -25.21
C LEU A 39 -5.08 -10.27 -25.90
N GLN A 40 -4.81 -10.49 -27.19
CA GLN A 40 -5.05 -11.76 -27.88
C GLN A 40 -3.92 -12.78 -27.64
N ALA A 41 -3.40 -12.87 -26.41
CA ALA A 41 -2.48 -13.94 -26.05
C ALA A 41 -3.25 -15.25 -25.84
N HIS A 42 -2.78 -16.34 -26.42
CA HIS A 42 -3.28 -17.69 -26.13
C HIS A 42 -3.45 -17.88 -24.62
N VAL A 43 -4.67 -18.13 -24.14
CA VAL A 43 -4.94 -18.32 -22.71
C VAL A 43 -4.32 -19.63 -22.28
N GLU A 44 -3.28 -19.56 -21.46
CA GLU A 44 -2.61 -20.76 -20.94
C GLU A 44 -3.38 -21.24 -19.70
N PHE A 45 -4.25 -22.23 -19.90
CA PHE A 45 -5.04 -22.81 -18.83
C PHE A 45 -4.17 -23.64 -17.88
N VAL A 46 -4.58 -23.67 -16.62
CA VAL A 46 -3.86 -24.45 -15.61
C VAL A 46 -4.14 -25.95 -15.82
N PRO A 47 -3.12 -26.83 -15.75
CA PRO A 47 -3.33 -28.28 -15.84
C PRO A 47 -4.36 -28.79 -14.84
N SER A 48 -5.08 -29.85 -15.21
CA SER A 48 -6.09 -30.47 -14.33
C SER A 48 -5.50 -31.06 -13.05
N GLN A 49 -4.23 -31.48 -13.07
CA GLN A 49 -3.52 -32.07 -11.94
C GLN A 49 -2.57 -31.06 -11.27
N ILE A 50 -3.13 -30.23 -10.38
CA ILE A 50 -2.36 -29.33 -9.50
C ILE A 50 -2.42 -29.87 -8.06
N PRO A 51 -1.30 -29.90 -7.32
CA PRO A 51 -1.30 -30.20 -5.89
C PRO A 51 -2.32 -29.37 -5.11
N ARG A 52 -3.06 -30.00 -4.18
CA ARG A 52 -4.08 -29.34 -3.35
C ARG A 52 -3.55 -28.12 -2.61
N ALA A 53 -2.31 -28.17 -2.13
CA ALA A 53 -1.64 -27.04 -1.48
C ALA A 53 -1.57 -25.80 -2.38
N ARG A 54 -1.22 -25.96 -3.67
CA ARG A 54 -1.19 -24.83 -4.62
C ARG A 54 -2.57 -24.26 -4.89
N ARG A 55 -3.62 -25.11 -4.94
CA ARG A 55 -5.00 -24.64 -5.07
C ARG A 55 -5.43 -23.81 -3.86
N LEU A 56 -5.16 -24.29 -2.65
CA LEU A 56 -5.46 -23.55 -1.42
C LEU A 56 -4.73 -22.19 -1.35
N GLN A 57 -3.46 -22.15 -1.72
CA GLN A 57 -2.69 -20.91 -1.80
C GLN A 57 -3.31 -19.92 -2.80
N THR A 58 -3.71 -20.39 -3.99
CA THR A 58 -4.41 -19.56 -4.98
C THR A 58 -5.75 -19.07 -4.44
N THR A 59 -6.55 -19.93 -3.80
CA THR A 59 -7.84 -19.55 -3.21
C THR A 59 -7.66 -18.49 -2.13
N VAL A 60 -6.69 -18.65 -1.24
CA VAL A 60 -6.38 -17.69 -0.18
C VAL A 60 -6.00 -16.32 -0.75
N VAL A 61 -5.10 -16.29 -1.73
CA VAL A 61 -4.73 -15.03 -2.38
C VAL A 61 -5.91 -14.42 -3.14
N ALA A 62 -6.78 -15.23 -3.76
CA ALA A 62 -7.98 -14.74 -4.44
C ALA A 62 -8.98 -14.11 -3.46
N LEU A 63 -9.22 -14.77 -2.33
CA LEU A 63 -10.06 -14.24 -1.27
C LEU A 63 -9.50 -12.93 -0.71
N TRP A 64 -8.17 -12.84 -0.55
CA TRP A 64 -7.53 -11.61 -0.10
C TRP A 64 -7.60 -10.49 -1.14
N SER A 65 -7.25 -10.76 -2.41
CA SER A 65 -7.29 -9.78 -3.50
C SER A 65 -8.70 -9.26 -3.77
N THR A 66 -9.74 -10.06 -3.47
CA THR A 66 -11.16 -9.66 -3.61
C THR A 66 -11.81 -9.27 -2.29
N MET A 67 -11.04 -9.20 -1.19
CA MET A 67 -11.58 -9.05 0.17
C MET A 67 -12.47 -7.82 0.30
N ILE A 68 -12.03 -6.66 -0.18
CA ILE A 68 -12.81 -5.41 -0.12
C ILE A 68 -14.15 -5.57 -0.83
N VAL A 69 -14.19 -6.21 -2.00
CA VAL A 69 -15.43 -6.42 -2.76
C VAL A 69 -16.35 -7.38 -2.00
N ASN A 70 -15.81 -8.49 -1.51
CA ASN A 70 -16.58 -9.51 -0.80
C ASN A 70 -17.20 -8.96 0.49
N VAL A 71 -16.42 -8.27 1.33
CA VAL A 71 -16.92 -7.72 2.59
C VAL A 71 -17.87 -6.53 2.37
N SER A 72 -17.65 -5.72 1.33
CA SER A 72 -18.60 -4.65 0.97
C SER A 72 -19.93 -5.25 0.50
N PHE A 73 -19.89 -6.30 -0.32
CA PHE A 73 -21.10 -7.01 -0.75
C PHE A 73 -21.84 -7.61 0.44
N ILE A 74 -21.14 -8.28 1.35
CA ILE A 74 -21.72 -8.81 2.59
C ILE A 74 -22.35 -7.68 3.41
N PHE A 75 -21.66 -6.56 3.60
CA PHE A 75 -22.20 -5.43 4.37
C PHE A 75 -23.48 -4.86 3.72
N LEU A 76 -23.50 -4.68 2.39
CA LEU A 76 -24.68 -4.23 1.67
C LEU A 76 -25.84 -5.24 1.76
N LEU A 77 -25.54 -6.54 1.72
CA LEU A 77 -26.53 -7.59 1.94
C LEU A 77 -27.12 -7.53 3.36
N LEU A 78 -26.29 -7.31 4.39
CA LEU A 78 -26.77 -7.10 5.76
C LEU A 78 -27.66 -5.85 5.88
N CYS A 79 -27.28 -4.75 5.21
CA CYS A 79 -28.10 -3.54 5.13
C CYS A 79 -29.45 -3.75 4.43
N SER A 80 -29.55 -4.74 3.54
CA SER A 80 -30.81 -5.07 2.85
C SER A 80 -31.87 -5.71 3.76
N PHE A 81 -31.50 -6.10 4.99
CA PHE A 81 -32.39 -6.75 5.96
C PHE A 81 -32.70 -5.81 7.15
N PRO A 82 -33.86 -5.12 7.16
CA PRO A 82 -34.20 -4.09 8.15
C PRO A 82 -34.09 -4.51 9.63
N PRO A 83 -34.40 -5.76 10.02
CA PRO A 83 -34.23 -6.18 11.42
C PRO A 83 -32.80 -6.08 11.96
N LEU A 84 -31.77 -6.00 11.12
CA LEU A 84 -30.37 -5.81 11.55
C LEU A 84 -29.99 -4.33 11.72
N TRP A 85 -30.79 -3.38 11.26
CA TRP A 85 -30.46 -1.95 11.32
C TRP A 85 -30.17 -1.42 12.72
N PRO A 86 -30.87 -1.86 13.80
CA PRO A 86 -30.52 -1.47 15.16
C PRO A 86 -29.09 -1.86 15.59
N LEU A 87 -28.44 -2.81 14.90
CA LEU A 87 -27.05 -3.17 15.14
C LEU A 87 -26.10 -2.48 14.15
N LEU A 88 -26.47 -2.44 12.86
CA LEU A 88 -25.63 -1.90 11.79
C LEU A 88 -25.45 -0.38 11.91
N PHE A 89 -26.50 0.36 12.22
CA PHE A 89 -26.43 1.82 12.29
C PHE A 89 -25.52 2.30 13.45
N PRO A 90 -25.68 1.81 14.70
CA PRO A 90 -24.71 2.11 15.75
C PRO A 90 -23.29 1.66 15.41
N TYR A 91 -23.11 0.49 14.78
CA TYR A 91 -21.79 0.03 14.36
C TYR A 91 -21.12 1.02 13.39
N VAL A 92 -21.82 1.49 12.35
CA VAL A 92 -21.27 2.44 11.38
C VAL A 92 -20.94 3.78 12.05
N ILE A 93 -21.82 4.29 12.91
CA ILE A 93 -21.56 5.54 13.66
C ILE A 93 -20.32 5.37 14.53
N TRP A 94 -20.26 4.28 15.28
CA TRP A 94 -19.11 3.98 16.12
C TRP A 94 -17.83 3.88 15.30
N ALA A 95 -17.84 3.11 14.21
CA ALA A 95 -16.68 2.85 13.38
C ALA A 95 -16.12 4.11 12.69
N LEU A 96 -16.99 5.04 12.27
CA LEU A 96 -16.60 6.23 11.52
C LEU A 96 -16.31 7.45 12.41
N TYR A 97 -16.98 7.58 13.55
CA TYR A 97 -16.93 8.83 14.35
C TYR A 97 -16.38 8.64 15.77
N ILE A 98 -16.41 7.44 16.33
CA ILE A 98 -16.01 7.18 17.73
C ILE A 98 -14.69 6.42 17.78
N ASP A 99 -14.55 5.39 16.95
CA ASP A 99 -13.45 4.46 17.02
C ASP A 99 -12.15 5.02 16.44
N LYS A 100 -11.20 5.33 17.32
CA LYS A 100 -9.88 5.85 16.96
C LYS A 100 -8.79 4.77 16.85
N ALA A 101 -9.14 3.47 16.94
CA ALA A 101 -8.17 2.38 16.86
C ALA A 101 -7.23 2.46 15.64
N PRO A 102 -7.68 2.83 14.41
CA PRO A 102 -6.78 2.96 13.26
C PRO A 102 -5.62 3.93 13.45
N GLU A 103 -5.74 4.90 14.35
CA GLU A 103 -4.72 5.90 14.62
C GLU A 103 -4.02 5.72 15.98
N ASN A 104 -4.29 4.63 16.70
CA ASN A 104 -3.79 4.38 18.05
C ASN A 104 -3.26 2.94 18.22
N GLY A 105 -2.60 2.38 17.20
CA GLY A 105 -1.98 1.05 17.26
C GLY A 105 -2.92 -0.13 16.94
N GLY A 106 -4.14 0.15 16.48
CA GLY A 106 -5.05 -0.87 15.97
C GLY A 106 -5.61 -1.79 17.07
N ARG A 107 -5.95 -3.03 16.70
CA ARG A 107 -6.45 -4.09 17.59
C ARG A 107 -5.71 -5.39 17.32
N LEU A 108 -4.39 -5.32 17.29
CA LEU A 108 -3.51 -6.43 16.93
C LEU A 108 -3.92 -7.70 17.71
N SER A 109 -4.33 -8.73 16.96
CA SER A 109 -4.69 -10.04 17.49
C SER A 109 -3.60 -11.04 17.12
N PRO A 110 -2.78 -11.51 18.09
CA PRO A 110 -1.74 -12.51 17.82
C PRO A 110 -2.30 -13.81 17.23
N TRP A 111 -3.49 -14.20 17.69
CA TRP A 111 -4.20 -15.35 17.12
C TRP A 111 -4.56 -15.11 15.65
N PHE A 112 -5.19 -13.97 15.33
CA PHE A 112 -5.60 -13.70 13.95
C PHE A 112 -4.40 -13.60 13.01
N ARG A 113 -3.28 -13.01 13.45
CA ARG A 113 -2.05 -12.92 12.65
C ARG A 113 -1.36 -14.27 12.41
N SER A 114 -1.64 -15.29 13.22
CA SER A 114 -1.00 -16.62 13.16
C SER A 114 -1.86 -17.72 12.54
N ILE A 115 -3.10 -17.43 12.13
CA ILE A 115 -3.95 -18.43 11.46
C ILE A 115 -3.33 -18.94 10.16
N ARG A 116 -3.67 -20.18 9.78
CA ARG A 116 -3.12 -20.86 8.61
C ARG A 116 -3.37 -20.14 7.28
N PHE A 117 -4.41 -19.29 7.20
CA PHE A 117 -4.69 -18.44 6.04
C PHE A 117 -3.45 -17.65 5.61
N TRP A 118 -2.79 -16.98 6.54
CA TRP A 118 -1.60 -16.15 6.22
C TRP A 118 -0.40 -16.99 5.80
N LYS A 119 -0.28 -18.23 6.30
CA LYS A 119 0.78 -19.14 5.88
C LYS A 119 0.63 -19.53 4.41
N TYR A 120 -0.59 -19.88 3.99
CA TYR A 120 -0.87 -20.13 2.57
C TYR A 120 -0.70 -18.88 1.70
N PHE A 121 -1.04 -17.71 2.25
CA PHE A 121 -0.80 -16.42 1.58
C PHE A 121 0.70 -16.21 1.31
N ALA A 122 1.57 -16.36 2.31
CA ALA A 122 3.01 -16.23 2.15
C ALA A 122 3.60 -17.31 1.22
N GLU A 123 3.17 -18.57 1.36
CA GLU A 123 3.62 -19.69 0.52
C GLU A 123 3.20 -19.55 -0.95
N TYR A 124 2.18 -18.75 -1.26
CA TYR A 124 1.85 -18.40 -2.64
C TYR A 124 3.01 -17.64 -3.29
N TYR A 125 3.61 -16.66 -2.62
CA TYR A 125 4.72 -15.84 -3.13
C TYR A 125 6.11 -16.34 -2.73
N PRO A 126 6.24 -17.61 -2.32
CA PRO A 126 7.32 -18.03 -1.41
C PRO A 126 7.94 -16.90 -0.55
N ALA A 127 7.10 -16.13 0.15
CA ALA A 127 7.52 -14.91 0.84
C ALA A 127 8.41 -15.23 2.05
N SER A 128 9.51 -14.50 2.19
CA SER A 128 10.47 -14.64 3.29
C SER A 128 11.17 -13.31 3.56
N PHE A 129 11.90 -13.22 4.66
CA PHE A 129 12.79 -12.09 4.91
C PHE A 129 14.18 -12.55 5.34
N LYS A 130 15.17 -11.71 5.07
CA LYS A 130 16.55 -11.83 5.58
C LYS A 130 16.77 -10.77 6.64
N LYS A 131 17.16 -11.19 7.83
CA LYS A 131 17.56 -10.32 8.94
C LYS A 131 19.07 -10.12 8.89
N GLU A 132 19.54 -8.88 8.78
CA GLU A 132 20.98 -8.57 8.77
C GLU A 132 21.56 -8.29 10.16
N CYS A 133 20.74 -7.84 11.11
CA CYS A 133 21.17 -7.60 12.48
C CYS A 133 20.03 -7.77 13.47
N ASP A 134 20.39 -7.93 14.75
CA ASP A 134 19.44 -7.81 15.86
C ASP A 134 19.00 -6.36 16.03
N LEU A 135 17.72 -6.18 16.36
CA LEU A 135 17.16 -4.88 16.71
C LEU A 135 16.74 -4.94 18.19
N PRO A 136 17.37 -4.17 19.09
CA PRO A 136 17.01 -4.18 20.49
C PRO A 136 15.60 -3.61 20.70
N ALA A 137 14.80 -4.23 21.55
CA ALA A 137 13.43 -3.78 21.83
C ALA A 137 13.37 -2.60 22.83
N ASP A 138 14.50 -1.90 23.07
CA ASP A 138 14.63 -0.79 24.02
C ASP A 138 14.18 0.56 23.44
N ARG A 139 13.95 0.64 22.12
CA ARG A 139 13.62 1.86 21.39
C ARG A 139 12.53 1.63 20.34
N PRO A 140 11.91 2.70 19.81
CA PRO A 140 10.98 2.58 18.69
C PRO A 140 11.70 2.50 17.34
N TYR A 141 10.98 2.01 16.32
CA TYR A 141 11.52 1.86 14.96
C TYR A 141 10.59 2.37 13.86
N VAL A 142 11.18 2.90 12.79
CA VAL A 142 10.49 3.18 11.53
C VAL A 142 11.10 2.31 10.42
N PHE A 143 10.38 1.27 10.03
CA PHE A 143 10.74 0.44 8.88
C PHE A 143 10.29 1.12 7.59
N GLY A 144 11.23 1.49 6.72
CA GLY A 144 10.93 2.02 5.40
C GLY A 144 10.98 0.91 4.36
N TYR A 145 9.82 0.51 3.84
CA TYR A 145 9.68 -0.60 2.90
C TYR A 145 9.73 -0.15 1.44
N HIS A 146 10.59 -0.82 0.67
CA HIS A 146 10.84 -0.58 -0.75
C HIS A 146 11.01 -1.90 -1.51
N PRO A 147 10.69 -1.97 -2.81
CA PRO A 147 9.78 -1.08 -3.49
C PRO A 147 8.33 -1.30 -2.98
N HIS A 148 7.43 -0.38 -3.28
CA HIS A 148 6.01 -0.51 -2.97
C HIS A 148 5.35 -1.63 -3.77
N GLY A 149 5.80 -1.85 -5.02
CA GLY A 149 5.05 -2.65 -5.98
C GLY A 149 3.70 -2.02 -6.31
N ILE A 150 2.89 -2.75 -7.08
CA ILE A 150 1.49 -2.32 -7.32
C ILE A 150 0.70 -2.39 -6.00
N ILE A 151 0.86 -3.49 -5.26
CA ILE A 151 0.26 -3.74 -3.96
C ILE A 151 1.33 -4.44 -3.12
N GLY A 152 1.71 -3.87 -1.98
CA GLY A 152 2.82 -4.36 -1.14
C GLY A 152 2.49 -5.67 -0.41
N MET A 153 2.53 -6.79 -1.13
CA MET A 153 2.20 -8.13 -0.63
C MET A 153 3.30 -8.70 0.26
N GLY A 154 4.57 -8.40 -0.02
CA GLY A 154 5.67 -8.78 0.88
C GLY A 154 5.61 -8.03 2.20
N ALA A 155 5.22 -6.75 2.16
CA ALA A 155 5.02 -5.93 3.37
C ALA A 155 3.88 -6.49 4.21
N MET A 156 2.75 -6.84 3.58
CA MET A 156 1.63 -7.51 4.23
C MET A 156 2.04 -8.84 4.87
N ALA A 157 2.69 -9.74 4.10
CA ALA A 157 3.13 -11.03 4.61
C ALA A 157 4.06 -10.91 5.82
N THR A 158 4.98 -9.93 5.79
CA THR A 158 6.04 -9.80 6.79
C THR A 158 5.65 -9.00 8.01
N PHE A 159 4.99 -7.86 7.83
CA PHE A 159 4.77 -6.90 8.93
C PHE A 159 3.34 -6.93 9.49
N ALA A 160 2.36 -7.45 8.75
CA ALA A 160 0.98 -7.54 9.21
C ALA A 160 0.59 -8.94 9.71
N THR A 161 1.36 -9.99 9.39
CA THR A 161 1.05 -11.38 9.76
C THR A 161 2.23 -12.05 10.45
N GLU A 162 2.03 -13.27 10.97
CA GLU A 162 3.12 -14.11 11.49
C GLU A 162 3.62 -15.13 10.45
N ALA A 163 3.19 -15.03 9.19
CA ALA A 163 3.44 -16.05 8.17
C ALA A 163 4.93 -16.21 7.83
N THR A 164 5.72 -15.13 7.89
CA THR A 164 7.17 -15.16 7.68
C THR A 164 7.97 -15.26 8.99
N GLY A 165 7.30 -15.13 10.15
CA GLY A 165 7.92 -15.26 11.48
C GLY A 165 8.59 -14.01 12.04
N PHE A 166 8.11 -12.80 11.70
CA PHE A 166 8.70 -11.55 12.14
C PHE A 166 8.87 -11.46 13.67
N SER A 167 7.83 -11.71 14.46
CA SER A 167 7.90 -11.58 15.92
C SER A 167 8.84 -12.59 16.58
N ARG A 168 9.13 -13.72 15.91
CA ARG A 168 10.17 -14.65 16.35
C ARG A 168 11.57 -14.10 16.10
N ALA A 169 11.78 -13.46 14.95
CA ALA A 169 13.09 -12.91 14.58
C ALA A 169 13.42 -11.61 15.32
N PHE A 170 12.42 -10.81 15.68
CA PHE A 170 12.58 -9.55 16.40
C PHE A 170 11.72 -9.57 17.68
N PRO A 171 12.12 -10.36 18.70
CA PRO A 171 11.36 -10.47 19.93
C PRO A 171 11.24 -9.10 20.61
N GLY A 172 10.03 -8.78 21.08
CA GLY A 172 9.73 -7.50 21.74
C GLY A 172 9.40 -6.35 20.78
N ILE A 173 9.66 -6.49 19.47
CA ILE A 173 9.25 -5.49 18.47
C ILE A 173 7.84 -5.81 17.96
N LYS A 174 6.95 -4.81 18.04
CA LYS A 174 5.57 -4.86 17.58
C LYS A 174 5.43 -4.03 16.30
N PRO A 175 5.43 -4.67 15.11
CA PRO A 175 5.29 -3.94 13.85
C PRO A 175 3.83 -3.57 13.59
N HIS A 176 3.62 -2.33 13.15
CA HIS A 176 2.37 -1.84 12.60
C HIS A 176 2.57 -1.46 11.13
N LEU A 177 2.11 -2.30 10.22
CA LEU A 177 2.07 -1.93 8.80
C LEU A 177 1.07 -0.80 8.60
N LEU A 178 1.47 0.26 7.90
CA LEU A 178 0.64 1.44 7.70
C LEU A 178 0.05 1.47 6.30
N THR A 179 -1.23 1.84 6.21
CA THR A 179 -1.98 1.95 4.95
C THR A 179 -2.84 3.21 4.89
N LEU A 180 -3.47 3.47 3.74
CA LEU A 180 -4.32 4.64 3.52
C LEU A 180 -5.47 4.68 4.54
N SER A 181 -5.73 5.87 5.12
CA SER A 181 -6.79 6.07 6.12
C SER A 181 -8.18 5.67 5.60
N SER A 182 -8.43 5.83 4.30
CA SER A 182 -9.70 5.47 3.65
C SER A 182 -10.05 3.99 3.77
N ASN A 183 -9.06 3.11 3.94
CA ASN A 183 -9.32 1.67 4.16
C ASN A 183 -10.10 1.42 5.46
N PHE A 184 -9.98 2.31 6.45
CA PHE A 184 -10.66 2.17 7.74
C PHE A 184 -12.09 2.74 7.76
N ASN A 185 -12.50 3.40 6.67
CA ASN A 185 -13.88 3.85 6.47
C ASN A 185 -14.77 2.74 5.88
N MET A 186 -14.18 1.63 5.44
CA MET A 186 -14.90 0.50 4.86
C MET A 186 -15.40 -0.43 5.99
N PRO A 187 -16.73 -0.54 6.20
CA PRO A 187 -17.30 -1.43 7.21
C PRO A 187 -16.83 -2.87 7.01
N LEU A 188 -16.64 -3.61 8.10
CA LEU A 188 -16.12 -4.99 8.15
C LEU A 188 -14.66 -5.14 7.68
N TYR A 189 -14.26 -4.54 6.55
CA TYR A 189 -12.87 -4.58 6.07
C TYR A 189 -11.90 -3.99 7.08
N ARG A 190 -12.29 -2.86 7.70
CA ARG A 190 -11.52 -2.21 8.76
C ARG A 190 -11.21 -3.16 9.92
N GLU A 191 -12.12 -4.06 10.28
CA GLU A 191 -11.91 -4.96 11.42
C GLU A 191 -10.83 -5.99 11.10
N ILE A 192 -10.80 -6.49 9.86
CA ILE A 192 -9.74 -7.39 9.38
C ILE A 192 -8.38 -6.70 9.49
N LEU A 193 -8.27 -5.46 9.01
CA LEU A 193 -7.03 -4.69 9.09
C LEU A 193 -6.60 -4.43 10.54
N LEU A 194 -7.54 -4.06 11.41
CA LEU A 194 -7.25 -3.78 12.82
C LEU A 194 -6.80 -5.03 13.57
N LEU A 195 -7.42 -6.19 13.29
CA LEU A 195 -7.01 -7.49 13.85
C LEU A 195 -5.61 -7.90 13.40
N LEU A 196 -5.20 -7.52 12.19
CA LEU A 196 -3.83 -7.68 11.70
C LEU A 196 -2.83 -6.70 12.32
N GLY A 197 -3.31 -5.72 13.09
CA GLY A 197 -2.48 -4.63 13.62
C GLY A 197 -2.11 -3.57 12.59
N VAL A 198 -2.74 -3.59 11.40
CA VAL A 198 -2.56 -2.58 10.35
C VAL A 198 -3.20 -1.28 10.80
N CYS A 199 -2.49 -0.17 10.63
CA CYS A 199 -2.91 1.16 11.07
C CYS A 199 -2.90 2.18 9.93
N SER A 200 -3.42 3.37 10.21
CA SER A 200 -3.40 4.51 9.31
C SER A 200 -1.98 5.04 9.11
N VAL A 201 -1.63 5.43 7.90
CA VAL A 201 -0.36 6.12 7.58
C VAL A 201 -0.43 7.63 7.87
N SER A 202 -1.49 8.12 8.54
CA SER A 202 -1.59 9.51 8.96
C SER A 202 -0.46 9.86 9.93
N LYS A 203 0.03 11.11 9.87
CA LYS A 203 1.07 11.60 10.80
C LYS A 203 0.66 11.40 12.26
N GLN A 204 -0.62 11.61 12.57
CA GLN A 204 -1.18 11.40 13.91
C GLN A 204 -1.02 9.95 14.36
N SER A 205 -1.40 8.99 13.51
CA SER A 205 -1.24 7.56 13.76
C SER A 205 0.22 7.17 13.99
N CYS A 206 1.13 7.59 13.10
CA CYS A 206 2.56 7.35 13.26
C CYS A 206 3.06 7.88 14.62
N SER A 207 2.68 9.11 14.97
CA SER A 207 3.08 9.73 16.24
C SER A 207 2.54 8.99 17.46
N ASN A 208 1.27 8.61 17.44
CA ASN A 208 0.62 7.91 18.54
C ASN A 208 1.25 6.53 18.79
N ILE A 209 1.56 5.78 17.73
CA ILE A 209 2.20 4.46 17.85
C ILE A 209 3.63 4.63 18.40
N LEU A 210 4.42 5.53 17.82
CA LEU A 210 5.82 5.71 18.22
C LEU A 210 5.96 6.30 19.64
N LYS A 211 4.99 7.08 20.12
CA LYS A 211 4.92 7.53 21.52
C LYS A 211 4.77 6.39 22.52
N GLY A 212 4.34 5.20 22.09
CA GLY A 212 4.35 4.02 22.95
C GLY A 212 5.76 3.53 23.32
N GLY A 213 6.81 4.08 22.70
CA GLY A 213 8.20 3.91 23.12
C GLY A 213 8.81 2.58 22.73
N SER A 214 9.56 1.97 23.65
CA SER A 214 10.36 0.77 23.46
C SER A 214 9.56 -0.37 22.80
N GLY A 215 10.11 -0.93 21.72
CA GLY A 215 9.51 -2.04 20.98
C GLY A 215 8.37 -1.65 20.04
N GLN A 216 7.89 -0.40 20.04
CA GLN A 216 6.90 0.05 19.06
C GLN A 216 7.55 0.28 17.71
N ALA A 217 6.93 -0.25 16.66
CA ALA A 217 7.43 -0.04 15.31
C ALA A 217 6.31 0.25 14.32
N ILE A 218 6.60 1.15 13.37
CA ILE A 218 5.75 1.36 12.21
C ILE A 218 6.48 0.92 10.94
N THR A 219 5.73 0.39 9.98
CA THR A 219 6.24 0.07 8.65
C THR A 219 5.52 0.90 7.61
N ILE A 220 6.27 1.74 6.90
CA ILE A 220 5.75 2.62 5.86
C ILE A 220 6.26 2.12 4.51
N VAL A 221 5.33 1.88 3.59
CA VAL A 221 5.66 1.61 2.19
C VAL A 221 5.86 2.94 1.47
N VAL A 222 7.11 3.42 1.43
CA VAL A 222 7.45 4.84 1.22
C VAL A 222 7.07 5.35 -0.16
N GLY A 223 7.23 4.54 -1.21
CA GLY A 223 6.97 4.95 -2.60
C GLY A 223 5.51 5.36 -2.85
N GLY A 224 4.58 4.72 -2.13
CA GLY A 224 3.15 4.94 -2.24
C GLY A 224 2.62 4.82 -3.68
N ALA A 225 1.52 5.53 -3.96
CA ALA A 225 0.86 5.51 -5.27
C ALA A 225 1.75 5.97 -6.45
N ALA A 226 2.80 6.76 -6.20
CA ALA A 226 3.71 7.20 -7.26
C ALA A 226 4.53 6.02 -7.80
N GLU A 227 5.06 5.21 -6.89
CA GLU A 227 5.87 4.04 -7.23
C GLU A 227 5.00 2.89 -7.77
N SER A 228 3.78 2.71 -7.24
CA SER A 228 2.83 1.71 -7.77
C SER A 228 2.49 1.91 -9.25
N LEU A 229 2.44 3.16 -9.71
CA LEU A 229 2.17 3.51 -11.12
C LEU A 229 3.37 3.27 -12.04
N SER A 230 4.58 3.14 -11.50
CA SER A 230 5.80 2.86 -12.27
C SER A 230 6.34 1.45 -12.06
N ALA A 231 5.78 0.69 -11.11
CA ALA A 231 6.18 -0.69 -10.80
C ALA A 231 6.14 -1.59 -12.04
N ARG A 232 7.30 -2.06 -12.48
CA ARG A 232 7.44 -2.97 -13.62
C ARG A 232 8.31 -4.16 -13.22
N PRO A 233 8.01 -5.38 -13.70
CA PRO A 233 8.88 -6.53 -13.46
C PRO A 233 10.31 -6.27 -13.90
N GLY A 234 11.28 -6.72 -13.09
CA GLY A 234 12.70 -6.58 -13.35
C GLY A 234 13.27 -5.16 -13.17
N THR A 235 12.48 -4.19 -12.70
CA THR A 235 12.98 -2.84 -12.37
C THR A 235 12.79 -2.52 -10.89
N ALA A 236 13.60 -1.61 -10.37
CA ALA A 236 13.47 -1.06 -9.03
C ALA A 236 13.72 0.45 -9.10
N ASP A 237 12.65 1.22 -9.25
CA ASP A 237 12.70 2.69 -9.24
C ASP A 237 12.02 3.16 -7.97
N LEU A 238 12.79 3.68 -7.01
CA LEU A 238 12.27 4.06 -5.70
C LEU A 238 11.95 5.53 -5.64
N THR A 239 10.68 5.87 -5.42
CA THR A 239 10.25 7.24 -5.16
C THR A 239 10.63 7.62 -3.73
N LEU A 240 11.82 8.22 -3.57
CA LEU A 240 12.42 8.48 -2.26
C LEU A 240 13.05 9.86 -2.13
N ARG A 241 13.54 10.49 -3.22
CA ARG A 241 14.31 11.75 -3.12
C ARG A 241 13.52 12.88 -2.45
N LYS A 242 12.21 12.97 -2.71
CA LYS A 242 11.33 13.99 -2.09
C LYS A 242 10.53 13.48 -0.89
N ARG A 243 10.71 12.21 -0.47
CA ARG A 243 9.94 11.57 0.60
C ARG A 243 10.60 11.75 1.97
N LEU A 244 10.63 12.97 2.49
CA LEU A 244 11.27 13.28 3.77
C LEU A 244 10.40 13.05 5.01
N GLY A 245 9.09 12.82 4.81
CA GLY A 245 8.11 12.80 5.90
C GLY A 245 8.35 11.70 6.95
N PHE A 246 8.68 10.49 6.50
CA PHE A 246 8.92 9.37 7.42
C PHE A 246 10.22 9.53 8.22
N ILE A 247 11.26 10.13 7.61
CA ILE A 247 12.52 10.48 8.28
C ILE A 247 12.27 11.53 9.35
N LYS A 248 11.51 12.57 9.01
CA LYS A 248 11.12 13.59 9.98
C LYS A 248 10.36 12.99 11.17
N VAL A 249 9.41 12.09 10.91
CA VAL A 249 8.66 11.41 11.98
C VAL A 249 9.58 10.57 12.86
N ALA A 250 10.51 9.83 12.26
CA ALA A 250 11.47 9.01 12.98
C ALA A 250 12.35 9.85 13.93
N ILE A 251 12.91 10.97 13.43
CA ILE A 251 13.69 11.92 14.25
C ILE A 251 12.84 12.54 15.37
N GLN A 252 11.60 12.93 15.09
CA GLN A 252 10.71 13.52 16.11
C GLN A 252 10.40 12.58 17.28
N HIS A 253 10.51 11.26 17.06
CA HIS A 253 10.17 10.25 18.04
C HIS A 253 11.36 9.43 18.54
N GLY A 254 12.59 9.78 18.15
CA GLY A 254 13.78 9.00 18.50
C GLY A 254 13.70 7.55 18.02
N ALA A 255 13.02 7.32 16.89
CA ALA A 255 12.78 5.99 16.35
C ALA A 255 13.82 5.68 15.27
N ASP A 256 14.65 4.67 15.49
CA ASP A 256 15.71 4.31 14.54
C ASP A 256 15.09 3.90 13.19
N LEU A 257 15.64 4.41 12.09
CA LEU A 257 15.15 4.07 10.75
C LEU A 257 15.76 2.75 10.31
N VAL A 258 14.93 1.82 9.86
CA VAL A 258 15.38 0.54 9.31
C VAL A 258 15.00 0.47 7.84
N PRO A 259 15.97 0.56 6.92
CA PRO A 259 15.71 0.35 5.50
C PRO A 259 15.32 -1.11 5.23
N VAL A 260 14.24 -1.31 4.47
CA VAL A 260 13.79 -2.64 4.06
C VAL A 260 13.67 -2.67 2.55
N PHE A 261 14.44 -3.55 1.90
CA PHE A 261 14.37 -3.75 0.45
C PHE A 261 13.81 -5.13 0.11
N SER A 262 12.76 -5.18 -0.69
CA SER A 262 12.01 -6.38 -1.04
C SER A 262 12.20 -6.75 -2.50
N PHE A 263 13.00 -7.79 -2.72
CA PHE A 263 13.21 -8.37 -4.03
C PHE A 263 11.98 -9.15 -4.49
N GLY A 264 11.61 -9.01 -5.75
CA GLY A 264 10.49 -9.72 -6.37
C GLY A 264 9.12 -9.05 -6.20
N GLU A 265 9.01 -7.99 -5.40
CA GLU A 265 7.74 -7.28 -5.17
C GLU A 265 7.15 -6.70 -6.48
N ASN A 266 8.00 -6.13 -7.35
CA ASN A 266 7.56 -5.60 -8.65
C ASN A 266 7.22 -6.68 -9.68
N ASP A 267 7.59 -7.95 -9.44
CA ASP A 267 7.44 -9.04 -10.40
C ASP A 267 6.09 -9.77 -10.27
N ILE A 268 5.31 -9.45 -9.23
CA ILE A 268 4.02 -10.13 -8.95
C ILE A 268 2.87 -9.60 -9.81
N TYR A 269 3.06 -8.51 -10.55
CA TYR A 269 2.08 -7.98 -11.50
C TYR A 269 2.77 -7.39 -12.72
N GLN A 270 2.05 -7.35 -13.84
CA GLN A 270 2.48 -6.63 -15.02
C GLN A 270 1.55 -5.43 -15.22
N GLN A 271 2.12 -4.23 -15.13
CA GLN A 271 1.37 -3.04 -15.46
C GLN A 271 1.10 -2.98 -16.96
N MET A 272 -0.13 -2.62 -17.32
CA MET A 272 -0.46 -2.32 -18.71
C MET A 272 0.41 -1.14 -19.19
N PRO A 273 0.75 -1.10 -20.49
CA PRO A 273 1.46 0.04 -21.06
C PRO A 273 0.65 1.32 -20.80
N ASN A 274 1.27 2.24 -20.07
CA ASN A 274 0.65 3.48 -19.65
C ASN A 274 1.66 4.63 -19.82
N GLU A 275 2.09 4.81 -21.05
CA GLU A 275 3.12 5.78 -21.38
C GLU A 275 2.63 7.21 -21.17
N LYS A 276 3.56 8.10 -20.79
CA LYS A 276 3.29 9.53 -20.65
C LYS A 276 2.74 10.06 -21.97
N GLY A 277 1.52 10.59 -21.95
CA GLY A 277 0.84 11.13 -23.12
C GLY A 277 -0.43 10.35 -23.51
N THR A 278 -0.56 9.10 -23.07
CA THR A 278 -1.78 8.30 -23.30
C THR A 278 -2.99 8.86 -22.54
N THR A 279 -4.20 8.63 -23.06
CA THR A 279 -5.47 9.01 -22.41
C THR A 279 -5.60 8.33 -21.04
N VAL A 280 -5.15 7.08 -20.94
CA VAL A 280 -5.10 6.30 -19.70
C VAL A 280 -4.22 6.99 -18.65
N TYR A 281 -3.02 7.43 -19.03
CA TYR A 281 -2.09 8.11 -18.12
C TYR A 281 -2.69 9.42 -17.59
N LYS A 282 -3.32 10.20 -18.48
CA LYS A 282 -4.00 11.46 -18.12
C LYS A 282 -5.16 11.21 -17.15
N LEU A 283 -5.96 10.16 -17.39
CA LEU A 283 -7.09 9.80 -16.53
C LEU A 283 -6.62 9.34 -15.14
N GLN A 284 -5.61 8.46 -15.08
CA GLN A 284 -5.03 8.00 -13.82
C GLN A 284 -4.40 9.14 -13.03
N LYS A 285 -3.66 10.05 -13.67
CA LYS A 285 -3.09 11.23 -12.99
C LYS A 285 -4.17 12.18 -12.47
N LYS A 286 -5.24 12.39 -13.24
CA LYS A 286 -6.38 13.19 -12.79
C LYS A 286 -7.06 12.55 -11.58
N PHE A 287 -7.28 11.23 -11.62
CA PHE A 287 -7.83 10.48 -10.49
C PHE A 287 -6.90 10.52 -9.27
N GLN A 288 -5.58 10.37 -9.46
CA GLN A 288 -4.56 10.51 -8.41
C GLN A 288 -4.67 11.83 -7.68
N ASN A 289 -4.76 12.92 -8.45
CA ASN A 289 -4.76 14.27 -7.90
C ASN A 289 -6.04 14.57 -7.12
N VAL A 290 -7.15 13.91 -7.47
CA VAL A 290 -8.45 14.11 -6.81
C VAL A 290 -8.57 13.23 -5.56
N PHE A 291 -8.17 11.96 -5.64
CA PHE A 291 -8.48 10.97 -4.60
C PHE A 291 -7.27 10.57 -3.76
N GLY A 292 -6.05 11.02 -4.12
CA GLY A 292 -4.81 10.67 -3.42
C GLY A 292 -4.30 9.25 -3.67
N PHE A 293 -5.06 8.43 -4.39
CA PHE A 293 -4.68 7.09 -4.86
C PHE A 293 -5.03 6.93 -6.34
N THR A 294 -4.39 5.98 -7.02
CA THR A 294 -4.72 5.63 -8.41
C THR A 294 -5.25 4.22 -8.50
N LEU A 295 -6.02 3.96 -9.56
CA LEU A 295 -6.27 2.61 -10.06
C LEU A 295 -5.17 2.27 -11.06
N PRO A 296 -4.08 1.60 -10.66
CA PRO A 296 -3.15 1.06 -11.64
C PRO A 296 -3.90 0.07 -12.52
N LEU A 297 -3.74 0.18 -13.83
CA LEU A 297 -4.23 -0.83 -14.77
C LEU A 297 -3.12 -1.86 -14.89
N PHE A 298 -3.36 -3.03 -14.32
CA PHE A 298 -2.42 -4.13 -14.30
C PHE A 298 -3.15 -5.41 -14.64
N HIS A 299 -2.38 -6.38 -15.14
CA HIS A 299 -2.82 -7.74 -15.22
C HIS A 299 -1.82 -8.63 -14.47
N GLY A 300 -2.34 -9.69 -13.91
CA GLY A 300 -1.55 -10.85 -13.53
C GLY A 300 -2.17 -12.08 -14.18
N ARG A 301 -2.42 -13.10 -13.39
CA ARG A 301 -3.03 -14.36 -13.82
C ARG A 301 -4.53 -14.41 -13.54
N GLY A 302 -5.23 -15.38 -14.11
CA GLY A 302 -6.57 -15.77 -13.69
C GLY A 302 -6.57 -16.82 -12.58
N MET A 303 -7.76 -17.14 -12.06
CA MET A 303 -7.92 -18.29 -11.14
C MET A 303 -7.65 -19.62 -11.85
N LEU A 304 -7.99 -19.70 -13.15
CA LEU A 304 -7.90 -20.93 -13.96
C LEU A 304 -6.91 -20.83 -15.13
N ASN A 305 -6.22 -19.69 -15.28
CA ASN A 305 -5.22 -19.48 -16.33
C ASN A 305 -3.98 -18.77 -15.76
N TYR A 306 -2.87 -18.76 -16.51
CA TYR A 306 -1.59 -18.21 -16.06
C TYR A 306 -1.32 -16.76 -16.46
N ASN A 307 -2.02 -16.21 -17.46
CA ASN A 307 -1.61 -14.98 -18.14
C ASN A 307 -2.69 -13.89 -18.25
N LEU A 308 -3.91 -14.14 -17.78
CA LEU A 308 -5.02 -13.18 -17.89
C LEU A 308 -5.91 -13.15 -16.63
N GLY A 309 -5.76 -12.11 -15.82
CA GLY A 309 -6.66 -11.77 -14.72
C GLY A 309 -6.10 -10.74 -13.76
N LEU A 310 -6.73 -10.61 -12.59
CA LEU A 310 -6.34 -9.64 -11.54
C LEU A 310 -5.56 -10.28 -10.40
N MET A 311 -5.34 -11.60 -10.46
CA MET A 311 -4.55 -12.32 -9.46
C MET A 311 -3.06 -12.09 -9.69
N PRO A 312 -2.25 -11.92 -8.64
CA PRO A 312 -0.82 -11.71 -8.81
C PRO A 312 -0.13 -12.96 -9.34
N TYR A 313 0.98 -12.80 -10.04
CA TYR A 313 1.86 -13.90 -10.42
C TYR A 313 2.50 -14.53 -9.19
N ARG A 314 2.78 -15.84 -9.32
CA ARG A 314 3.41 -16.64 -8.28
C ARG A 314 4.94 -16.46 -8.32
N ARG A 315 5.44 -15.32 -7.85
CA ARG A 315 6.88 -14.99 -7.82
C ARG A 315 7.40 -14.93 -6.39
N ARG A 316 8.69 -15.27 -6.22
CA ARG A 316 9.37 -15.25 -4.93
C ARG A 316 9.51 -13.81 -4.44
N ILE A 317 9.13 -13.55 -3.19
CA ILE A 317 9.39 -12.26 -2.53
C ILE A 317 10.38 -12.47 -1.36
N VAL A 318 11.46 -11.70 -1.35
CA VAL A 318 12.46 -11.71 -0.26
C VAL A 318 12.71 -10.30 0.24
N SER A 319 12.25 -10.00 1.45
CA SER A 319 12.51 -8.70 2.09
C SER A 319 13.79 -8.76 2.91
N VAL A 320 14.79 -7.94 2.59
CA VAL A 320 15.98 -7.76 3.41
C VAL A 320 15.72 -6.63 4.39
N ILE A 321 15.77 -6.95 5.68
CA ILE A 321 15.67 -5.97 6.78
C ILE A 321 17.09 -5.53 7.12
N GLY A 322 17.39 -4.28 6.77
CA GLY A 322 18.70 -3.67 6.82
C GLY A 322 19.19 -3.32 8.22
N ARG A 323 20.33 -2.64 8.27
CA ARG A 323 20.88 -2.10 9.52
C ARG A 323 20.14 -0.83 9.93
N PRO A 324 19.89 -0.63 11.24
CA PRO A 324 19.23 0.58 11.73
C PRO A 324 20.16 1.79 11.55
N ILE A 325 19.58 2.91 11.15
CA ILE A 325 20.19 4.23 11.15
C ILE A 325 19.72 4.92 12.41
N HIS A 326 20.66 5.14 13.32
CA HIS A 326 20.37 5.76 14.59
C HIS A 326 19.96 7.22 14.40
N VAL A 327 18.94 7.65 15.13
CA VAL A 327 18.49 9.05 15.14
C VAL A 327 18.49 9.61 16.55
N THR A 328 18.94 10.85 16.68
CA THR A 328 18.80 11.62 17.92
C THR A 328 17.45 12.33 17.91
N GLN A 329 16.65 12.14 18.97
CA GLN A 329 15.33 12.75 19.04
C GLN A 329 15.41 14.28 18.96
N CYS A 330 14.62 14.88 18.06
CA CYS A 330 14.50 16.33 17.93
C CYS A 330 13.08 16.70 17.49
N ASP A 331 12.40 17.55 18.25
CA ASP A 331 11.01 17.95 17.96
C ASP A 331 10.89 18.74 16.65
N LYS A 332 11.89 19.56 16.33
CA LYS A 332 11.94 20.44 15.16
C LYS A 332 13.25 20.22 14.40
N PRO A 333 13.42 19.07 13.73
CA PRO A 333 14.66 18.76 13.04
C PRO A 333 14.86 19.71 11.85
N THR A 334 16.10 20.16 11.66
CA THR A 334 16.46 21.01 10.52
C THR A 334 16.48 20.19 9.23
N ILE A 335 16.46 20.88 8.08
CA ILE A 335 16.54 20.19 6.79
C ILE A 335 17.87 19.45 6.65
N GLU A 336 18.96 20.03 7.14
CA GLU A 336 20.30 19.44 7.11
C GLU A 336 20.34 18.11 7.88
N GLN A 337 19.72 18.07 9.07
CA GLN A 337 19.60 16.83 9.85
C GLN A 337 18.78 15.77 9.12
N ILE A 338 17.63 16.16 8.54
CA ILE A 338 16.77 15.25 7.78
C ILE A 338 17.51 14.71 6.56
N THR A 339 18.22 15.56 5.82
CA THR A 339 18.97 15.19 4.62
C THR A 339 20.16 14.30 4.94
N ALA A 340 20.87 14.53 6.05
CA ALA A 340 21.95 13.65 6.50
C ALA A 340 21.44 12.23 6.78
N ILE A 341 20.31 12.10 7.49
CA ILE A 341 19.68 10.79 7.74
C ILE A 341 19.15 10.17 6.44
N GLN A 342 18.58 10.98 5.53
CA GLN A 342 18.15 10.49 4.21
C GLN A 342 19.32 9.92 3.42
N GLN A 343 20.48 10.57 3.44
CA GLN A 343 21.65 10.12 2.73
C GLN A 343 22.13 8.77 3.27
N ALA A 344 22.26 8.63 4.59
CA ALA A 344 22.59 7.35 5.23
C ALA A 344 21.54 6.25 4.91
N TYR A 345 20.26 6.62 4.85
CA TYR A 345 19.17 5.73 4.47
C TYR A 345 19.27 5.24 3.02
N ILE A 346 19.59 6.13 2.09
CA ILE A 346 19.81 5.78 0.68
C ILE A 346 21.06 4.90 0.53
N GLU A 347 22.16 5.24 1.21
CA GLU A 347 23.40 4.46 1.19
C GLU A 347 23.17 3.02 1.67
N GLU A 348 22.41 2.84 2.75
CA GLU A 348 22.10 1.51 3.26
C GLU A 348 21.16 0.73 2.31
N LEU A 349 20.18 1.37 1.67
CA LEU A 349 19.37 0.74 0.62
C LEU A 349 20.23 0.30 -0.58
N MET A 350 21.14 1.17 -1.03
CA MET A 350 22.06 0.86 -2.13
C MET A 350 23.00 -0.28 -1.74
N ARG A 351 23.48 -0.32 -0.49
CA ARG A 351 24.29 -1.42 0.01
C ARG A 351 23.52 -2.73 -0.01
N ILE A 352 22.29 -2.77 0.50
CA ILE A 352 21.42 -3.96 0.44
C ILE A 352 21.26 -4.43 -1.00
N TRP A 353 20.94 -3.51 -1.91
CA TRP A 353 20.83 -3.80 -3.34
C TRP A 353 22.12 -4.43 -3.89
N HIS A 354 23.28 -3.79 -3.72
CA HIS A 354 24.56 -4.29 -4.21
C HIS A 354 24.94 -5.64 -3.60
N THR A 355 24.57 -5.88 -2.35
CA THR A 355 24.88 -7.14 -1.66
C THR A 355 24.06 -8.31 -2.20
N TYR A 356 22.78 -8.11 -2.52
CA TYR A 356 21.86 -9.23 -2.80
C TYR A 356 21.26 -9.26 -4.21
N LYS A 357 21.50 -8.24 -5.06
CA LYS A 357 20.91 -8.18 -6.41
C LYS A 357 21.24 -9.39 -7.30
N ASP A 358 22.44 -9.96 -7.17
CA ASP A 358 22.83 -11.12 -7.98
C ASP A 358 22.23 -12.44 -7.46
N GLU A 359 21.81 -12.47 -6.19
CA GLU A 359 21.08 -13.60 -5.62
C GLU A 359 19.59 -13.52 -5.94
N PHE A 360 18.95 -12.39 -5.65
CA PHE A 360 17.48 -12.25 -5.64
C PHE A 360 16.90 -11.49 -6.84
N ALA A 361 17.70 -10.73 -7.59
CA ALA A 361 17.28 -9.98 -8.78
C ALA A 361 18.04 -10.42 -10.03
N ARG A 362 18.15 -11.73 -10.26
CA ARG A 362 18.86 -12.32 -11.41
C ARG A 362 18.29 -11.90 -12.76
N THR A 363 16.99 -11.63 -12.82
CA THR A 363 16.27 -11.21 -14.03
C THR A 363 16.07 -9.70 -14.11
N ARG A 364 16.87 -8.91 -13.38
CA ARG A 364 16.80 -7.44 -13.43
C ARG A 364 17.10 -6.94 -14.84
N GLN A 365 16.35 -5.95 -15.29
CA GLN A 365 16.55 -5.28 -16.58
C GLN A 365 17.51 -4.10 -16.44
N ARG A 366 17.60 -3.52 -15.25
CA ARG A 366 18.49 -2.40 -14.92
C ARG A 366 18.80 -2.36 -13.44
N GLU A 367 19.79 -1.55 -13.08
CA GLU A 367 20.14 -1.26 -11.69
C GLU A 367 19.06 -0.43 -10.97
N LEU A 368 19.08 -0.50 -9.64
CA LEU A 368 18.24 0.31 -8.76
C LEU A 368 18.43 1.80 -9.05
N SER A 369 17.31 2.53 -9.14
CA SER A 369 17.30 3.97 -9.34
C SER A 369 16.51 4.67 -8.24
N ILE A 370 17.07 5.75 -7.68
CA ILE A 370 16.38 6.61 -6.72
C ILE A 370 15.80 7.81 -7.49
N ILE A 371 14.47 7.87 -7.54
CA ILE A 371 13.71 8.88 -8.27
C ILE A 371 13.01 9.87 -7.32
N ASP A 372 12.52 10.96 -7.93
CA ASP A 372 11.84 12.09 -7.28
C ASP A 372 10.55 11.73 -6.56
#